data_AF-A0A2M8NEF3-F1
#
_entry.id   AF-A0A2M8NEF3-F1
#
_cell.length_a   1.000
_cell.length_b   1.000
_cell.length_c   1.000
_cell.angle_alpha   90.00
_cell.angle_beta   90.00
_cell.angle_gamma   90.00
#
_symmetry.space_group_name_H-M   'P 1'
#
loop_
_entity.id
_entity.type
_entity.pdbx_description
1 polymer ?
#
loop_
_entity_poly.entity_id
_entity_poly.type
_entity_poly.pdbx_seq_one_letter_code
_entity_poly.pdbx_strand_id
1 'polypeptide(L)'
;FRALDIEQIGHVYEGLLDHEARRAADVILAFDGSKNQQPEILLSELEAQSDVIKYLKEMTGRSSGAPIKNALNKSPDGERLRRLFEQSCRGDRALFDRVLPYLN
;
A
#
# COMPACT_ATOMS: atom_id res chain seq x y z
N PHE A 1 -8.55 -3.02 26.63
CA PHE A 1 -7.19 -2.45 26.60
C PHE A 1 -6.40 -3.06 27.74
N ARG A 2 -5.40 -3.92 27.46
CA ARG A 2 -4.39 -4.27 28.47
C ARG A 2 -3.50 -3.03 28.60
N ALA A 3 -3.38 -2.49 29.81
CA ALA A 3 -2.45 -1.40 30.07
C ALA A 3 -1.04 -1.92 29.74
N LEU A 4 -0.38 -1.29 28.77
CA LEU A 4 1.05 -1.52 28.52
C LEU A 4 1.80 -1.03 29.76
N ASP A 5 2.68 -1.86 30.31
CA ASP A 5 3.57 -1.44 31.40
C ASP A 5 4.63 -0.47 30.85
N ILE A 6 5.20 0.37 31.72
CA ILE A 6 6.19 1.40 31.38
C ILE A 6 7.40 0.77 30.66
N GLU A 7 7.79 -0.44 31.08
CA GLU A 7 8.87 -1.21 30.45
C GLU A 7 8.55 -1.63 29.00
N GLN A 8 7.28 -1.91 28.69
CA GLN A 8 6.85 -2.27 27.34
C GLN A 8 6.85 -1.06 26.40
N ILE A 9 6.54 0.13 26.92
CA ILE A 9 6.63 1.38 26.17
C ILE A 9 8.10 1.72 25.88
N GLY A 10 9.00 1.52 26.86
CA GLY A 10 10.44 1.70 26.68
C GLY A 10 11.01 0.84 25.55
N HIS A 11 10.67 -0.44 25.50
CA HIS A 11 11.12 -1.36 24.46
C HIS A 11 10.63 -0.97 23.05
N VAL A 12 9.41 -0.42 22.95
CA VAL A 12 8.88 0.11 21.68
C VAL A 12 9.65 1.35 21.23
N TYR A 13 9.99 2.27 22.14
CA TYR A 13 10.80 3.44 21.77
C TYR A 13 12.22 3.08 21.37
N GLU A 14 12.87 2.16 22.07
CA GLU A 14 14.21 1.66 21.70
C GLU A 14 14.19 1.05 20.29
N GLY A 15 13.22 0.18 20.00
CA GLY A 15 13.07 -0.40 18.66
C GLY A 15 12.76 0.63 17.57
N LEU A 16 11.98 1.68 17.87
CA LEU A 16 11.66 2.72 16.90
C LEU A 16 12.82 3.72 16.67
N LEU A 17 13.66 3.97 17.68
CA LEU A 17 14.82 4.84 17.58
C LEU A 17 15.97 4.22 16.77
N ASP A 18 16.03 2.88 16.71
CA ASP A 18 16.98 2.15 15.86
C ASP A 18 16.63 2.19 14.35
N HIS A 19 15.43 2.66 13.99
CA HIS A 19 14.98 2.73 12.61
C HIS A 19 15.02 4.17 12.06
N GLU A 20 15.90 4.42 11.09
CA GLU A 20 15.95 5.68 10.36
C GLU A 20 14.76 5.79 9.38
N ALA A 21 13.85 6.72 9.63
CA ALA A 21 12.78 7.04 8.69
C ALA A 21 13.34 7.78 7.47
N ARG A 22 13.05 7.28 6.27
CA ARG A 22 13.44 7.93 5.01
C ARG A 22 12.22 8.45 4.28
N ARG A 23 12.37 9.60 3.63
CA ARG A 23 11.33 10.11 2.73
C ARG A 23 11.30 9.28 1.46
N ALA A 24 10.11 8.83 1.06
CA ALA A 24 9.89 8.27 -0.26
C ALA A 24 10.23 9.34 -1.32
N ALA A 25 10.94 8.94 -2.37
CA ALA A 25 11.31 9.82 -3.47
C ALA A 25 10.14 10.11 -4.41
N ASP A 26 9.12 9.24 -4.41
CA ASP A 26 7.89 9.34 -5.20
C ASP A 26 6.74 8.66 -4.43
N VAL A 27 5.56 8.63 -5.02
CA VAL A 27 4.39 7.92 -4.49
C VAL A 27 4.65 6.43 -4.49
N ILE A 28 4.49 5.81 -3.32
CA ILE A 28 4.61 4.37 -3.12
C ILE A 28 3.24 3.80 -2.77
N LEU A 29 2.88 2.68 -3.40
CA LEU A 29 1.70 1.90 -3.09
C LEU A 29 2.12 0.59 -2.42
N ALA A 30 1.50 0.29 -1.27
CA ALA A 30 1.66 -0.98 -0.59
C ALA A 30 0.57 -1.96 -1.03
N PHE A 31 0.97 -3.19 -1.39
CA PHE A 31 0.04 -4.25 -1.77
C PHE A 31 0.13 -5.42 -0.80
N ASP A 32 -0.99 -6.09 -0.54
CA ASP A 32 -0.96 -7.34 0.19
C ASP A 32 -0.35 -8.43 -0.69
N GLY A 33 0.77 -9.01 -0.24
CA GLY A 33 1.47 -10.11 -0.89
C GLY A 33 1.13 -11.48 -0.30
N SER A 34 1.86 -12.50 -0.72
CA SER A 34 1.80 -13.84 -0.11
C SER A 34 2.57 -13.87 1.22
N LYS A 35 2.17 -14.72 2.17
CA LYS A 35 2.91 -15.03 3.42
C LYS A 35 3.56 -13.82 4.11
N ASN A 36 2.76 -12.91 4.68
CA ASN A 36 3.22 -11.73 5.42
C ASN A 36 4.10 -10.76 4.62
N GLN A 37 4.10 -10.84 3.30
CA GLN A 37 4.74 -9.83 2.46
C GLN A 37 3.78 -8.67 2.20
N GLN A 38 4.30 -7.46 2.30
CA GLN A 38 3.64 -6.24 1.85
C GLN A 38 4.59 -5.52 0.89
N PRO A 39 4.70 -5.93 -0.38
CA PRO A 39 5.52 -5.23 -1.35
C PRO A 39 5.09 -3.76 -1.47
N GLU A 40 6.09 -2.90 -1.38
CA GLU A 40 6.01 -1.46 -1.61
C GLU A 40 6.53 -1.18 -3.01
N ILE A 41 5.69 -0.62 -3.87
CA ILE A 41 5.97 -0.43 -5.29
C ILE A 41 5.75 1.04 -5.65
N LEU A 42 6.64 1.63 -6.45
CA LEU A 42 6.46 3.00 -6.91
C LEU A 42 5.29 3.09 -7.89
N LEU A 43 4.48 4.13 -7.77
CA LEU A 43 3.37 4.37 -8.70
C LEU A 43 3.88 4.53 -10.14
N SER A 44 5.00 5.23 -10.31
CA SER A 44 5.65 5.42 -11.61
C SER A 44 6.13 4.10 -12.25
N GLU A 45 6.58 3.13 -11.45
CA GLU A 45 6.94 1.79 -11.96
C GLU A 45 5.73 1.04 -12.47
N LEU A 46 4.58 1.14 -11.78
CA LEU A 46 3.32 0.52 -12.21
C LEU A 46 2.78 1.15 -13.49
N GLU A 47 2.82 2.48 -13.59
CA GLU A 47 2.37 3.23 -14.77
C GLU A 47 3.22 2.91 -16.02
N ALA A 48 4.48 2.53 -15.83
CA ALA A 48 5.38 2.12 -16.91
C ALA A 48 5.13 0.68 -17.42
N GLN A 49 4.34 -0.14 -16.72
CA GLN A 49 4.13 -1.54 -17.11
C GLN A 49 3.07 -1.69 -18.20
N SER A 50 3.42 -2.42 -19.27
CA SER A 50 2.44 -2.82 -20.29
C SER A 50 1.43 -3.85 -19.79
N ASP A 51 1.83 -4.69 -18.82
CA ASP A 51 0.97 -5.69 -18.17
C ASP A 51 1.14 -5.62 -16.65
N VAL A 52 0.34 -4.74 -16.04
CA VAL A 52 0.31 -4.52 -14.59
C VAL A 52 -0.04 -5.79 -13.82
N ILE A 53 -0.93 -6.64 -14.34
CA ILE A 53 -1.40 -7.84 -13.64
C ILE A 53 -0.26 -8.85 -13.51
N LYS A 54 0.50 -9.05 -14.61
CA LYS A 54 1.68 -9.91 -14.59
C LYS A 54 2.74 -9.36 -13.63
N TYR A 55 3.02 -8.06 -13.69
CA TYR A 55 4.00 -7.43 -12.82
C TYR A 55 3.62 -7.55 -11.33
N LEU A 56 2.38 -7.21 -10.97
CA LEU A 56 1.88 -7.36 -9.60
C LEU A 56 1.90 -8.81 -9.12
N LYS A 57 1.65 -9.78 -10.01
CA LYS A 57 1.76 -11.21 -9.66
C LYS A 57 3.18 -11.57 -9.23
N GLU A 58 4.17 -11.12 -9.97
CA GLU A 58 5.60 -11.35 -9.68
C GLU A 58 5.99 -10.67 -8.36
N MET A 59 5.60 -9.40 -8.18
CA MET A 59 5.94 -8.63 -6.97
C MET A 59 5.22 -9.10 -5.71
N THR A 60 3.98 -9.58 -5.83
CA THR A 60 3.19 -10.07 -4.68
C THR A 60 3.43 -11.55 -4.36
N GLY A 61 4.24 -12.25 -5.16
CA GLY A 61 4.54 -13.68 -4.98
C GLY A 61 3.33 -14.59 -5.17
N ARG A 62 2.27 -14.13 -5.86
CA ARG A 62 1.05 -14.91 -6.07
C ARG A 62 1.21 -15.91 -7.21
N SER A 63 0.70 -17.12 -7.03
CA SER A 63 0.76 -18.18 -8.06
C SER A 63 -0.14 -17.92 -9.27
N SER A 64 -1.21 -17.14 -9.10
CA SER A 64 -2.17 -16.78 -10.17
C SER A 64 -2.45 -15.28 -10.18
N GLY A 65 -2.61 -14.72 -11.39
CA GLY A 65 -3.02 -13.32 -11.59
C GLY A 65 -4.54 -13.11 -11.53
N ALA A 66 -5.35 -14.17 -11.53
CA ALA A 66 -6.81 -14.05 -11.50
C ALA A 66 -7.35 -13.35 -10.23
N PRO A 67 -6.85 -13.65 -9.01
CA PRO A 67 -7.25 -12.91 -7.80
C PRO A 67 -6.89 -11.42 -7.87
N ILE A 68 -5.74 -11.08 -8.46
CA ILE A 68 -5.29 -9.70 -8.64
C ILE A 68 -6.24 -8.97 -9.60
N LYS A 69 -6.53 -9.59 -10.75
CA LYS A 69 -7.48 -9.04 -11.73
C LYS A 69 -8.87 -8.81 -11.11
N ASN A 70 -9.36 -9.75 -10.32
CA ASN A 70 -10.65 -9.63 -9.64
C ASN A 70 -10.65 -8.50 -8.60
N ALA A 71 -9.54 -8.34 -7.87
CA ALA A 71 -9.38 -7.25 -6.91
C ALA A 71 -9.38 -5.88 -7.60
N LEU A 72 -8.63 -5.72 -8.69
CA LEU A 72 -8.57 -4.45 -9.43
C LEU A 72 -9.91 -4.08 -10.10
N ASN A 73 -10.71 -5.07 -10.49
CA ASN A 73 -12.04 -4.83 -11.06
C ASN A 73 -13.12 -4.58 -10.00
N LYS A 74 -12.81 -4.78 -8.71
CA LYS A 74 -13.77 -4.59 -7.64
C LYS A 74 -13.90 -3.10 -7.36
N SER A 75 -15.11 -2.57 -7.49
CA SER A 75 -15.36 -1.17 -7.14
C SER A 75 -15.20 -0.97 -5.63
N PRO A 76 -14.35 -0.04 -5.19
CA PRO A 76 -14.21 0.31 -3.78
C PRO A 76 -15.51 0.95 -3.26
N ASP A 77 -15.79 0.77 -1.97
CA ASP A 77 -16.91 1.45 -1.32
C ASP A 77 -16.65 2.95 -1.17
N GLY A 78 -17.74 3.74 -1.05
CA GLY A 78 -17.66 5.20 -1.02
C GLY A 78 -16.82 5.75 0.13
N GLU A 79 -16.83 5.09 1.28
CA GLU A 79 -16.03 5.51 2.44
C GLU A 79 -14.53 5.28 2.19
N ARG A 80 -14.17 4.17 1.52
CA ARG A 80 -12.78 3.92 1.14
C ARG A 80 -12.26 4.91 0.10
N LEU A 81 -13.08 5.27 -0.89
CA LEU A 81 -12.75 6.33 -1.85
C LEU A 81 -12.52 7.67 -1.16
N ARG A 82 -13.41 8.03 -0.23
CA ARG A 82 -13.29 9.25 0.55
C ARG A 82 -12.01 9.27 1.38
N ARG A 83 -11.69 8.18 2.09
CA ARG A 83 -10.43 8.07 2.86
C ARG A 83 -9.20 8.19 1.98
N LEU A 84 -9.18 7.53 0.83
CA LEU A 84 -8.08 7.65 -0.13
C LEU A 84 -7.89 9.12 -0.54
N PHE A 85 -8.97 9.80 -0.94
CA PHE A 85 -8.89 11.20 -1.37
C PHE A 85 -8.46 12.15 -0.24
N GLU A 86 -9.10 12.09 0.92
CA GLU A 86 -8.88 13.04 2.02
C GLU A 86 -7.55 12.79 2.76
N GLN A 87 -7.18 11.53 3.01
CA GLN A 87 -6.09 11.20 3.92
C GLN A 87 -4.79 10.87 3.18
N SER A 88 -4.88 10.00 2.17
CA SER A 88 -3.70 9.53 1.44
C SER A 88 -3.29 10.51 0.34
N CYS A 89 -4.24 10.95 -0.49
CA CYS A 89 -4.00 11.90 -1.56
C CYS A 89 -4.05 13.36 -1.09
N ARG A 90 -4.49 13.63 0.15
CA ARG A 90 -4.57 14.97 0.76
C ARG A 90 -5.33 15.99 -0.10
N GLY A 91 -6.39 15.54 -0.77
CA GLY A 91 -7.21 16.36 -1.66
C GLY A 91 -6.65 16.57 -3.07
N ASP A 92 -5.48 15.98 -3.40
CA ASP A 92 -4.93 16.03 -4.75
C ASP A 92 -5.74 15.12 -5.69
N ARG A 93 -6.49 15.76 -6.60
CA ARG A 93 -7.33 15.04 -7.56
C ARG A 93 -6.52 14.30 -8.61
N ALA A 94 -5.40 14.85 -9.06
CA ALA A 94 -4.56 14.21 -10.08
C ALA A 94 -3.92 12.94 -9.52
N LEU A 95 -3.44 13.00 -8.27
CA LEU A 95 -2.91 11.82 -7.59
C LEU A 95 -4.02 10.77 -7.35
N PHE A 96 -5.20 11.22 -6.92
CA PHE A 96 -6.33 10.32 -6.71
C PHE A 96 -6.71 9.55 -7.97
N ASP A 97 -6.84 10.23 -9.10
CA ASP A 97 -7.22 9.59 -10.37
C ASP A 97 -6.14 8.61 -10.86
N ARG A 98 -4.87 8.85 -10.55
CA ARG A 98 -3.76 7.91 -10.85
C ARG A 98 -3.75 6.67 -9.96
N VAL A 99 -4.12 6.79 -8.68
CA VAL A 99 -4.10 5.67 -7.72
C VAL A 99 -5.38 4.83 -7.80
N LEU A 100 -6.51 5.43 -8.18
CA LEU A 100 -7.83 4.79 -8.24
C LEU A 100 -7.85 3.41 -8.94
N PRO A 101 -7.15 3.18 -10.08
CA PRO A 101 -7.14 1.88 -10.76
C PRO A 101 -6.53 0.73 -9.95
N TYR A 102 -5.76 1.04 -8.91
CA TYR A 102 -5.06 0.07 -8.06
C TYR A 102 -5.77 -0.19 -6.73
N LEU A 103 -6.89 0.51 -6.46
CA LEU A 103 -7.67 0.33 -5.25
C LEU A 103 -8.70 -0.80 -5.42
N ASN A 104 -8.75 -1.72 -4.46
CA ASN A 104 -9.65 -2.89 -4.44
C ASN A 104 -10.72 -2.85 -3.32
#